data_AF-A0A0C1L784-F1
#
_entry.id   AF-A0A0C1L784-F1
#
_cell.length_a   1.000
_cell.length_b   1.000
_cell.length_c   1.000
_cell.angle_alpha   90.00
_cell.angle_beta   90.00
_cell.angle_gamma   90.00
#
_symmetry.space_group_name_H-M   'P 1'
#
loop_
_entity.id
_entity.type
_entity.pdbx_description
1 polymer ?
#
loop_
_entity_poly.entity_id
_entity_poly.type
_entity_poly.pdbx_seq_one_letter_code
_entity_poly.pdbx_strand_id
1 'polypeptide(L)'
;MSSCSKHSDTNQIDLPGTSLSQIAKNSSLKKHRPVLYKVEYLGARNASSAGKAILYNDKKTRPSSAFVARDPRRQSGQGLSYMVANRYSTNSGSNIQQQSAAFDRAMNSWAGTNCSRLSFRKLQPAGAVGYISSLLGFGGSQNYMADIVHAGFLDAAFFDQIVSGGAGYILAATFTLIFFDENGMPTDIDKNGANDIAFQETYYNNNFNWTTSSSTDYDIESVALHETGHALGLGHYGKGELQKNGQLKFSPRAVMNPVYQGVLREIKGPDKSYECLIWKNWIN
;
A
#
# COMPACT_ATOMS: atom_id res chain seq x y z
N MET A 1 8.82 5.39 35.23
CA MET A 1 8.98 6.38 34.15
C MET A 1 9.72 5.69 33.03
N SER A 2 9.01 5.17 32.03
CA SER A 2 9.58 4.47 30.88
C SER A 2 9.40 5.35 29.65
N SER A 3 10.49 5.64 28.95
CA SER A 3 10.54 6.56 27.81
C SER A 3 9.81 5.96 26.60
N CYS A 4 8.80 6.67 26.09
CA CYS A 4 8.29 6.43 24.74
C CYS A 4 9.42 6.68 23.74
N SER A 5 9.85 5.62 23.05
CA SER A 5 10.76 5.73 21.92
C SER A 5 10.10 6.56 20.83
N LYS A 6 10.85 7.53 20.31
CA LYS A 6 10.50 8.23 19.07
C LYS A 6 10.48 7.19 17.95
N HIS A 7 9.36 7.01 17.27
CA HIS A 7 9.37 6.40 15.94
C HIS A 7 10.11 7.36 15.01
N SER A 8 11.43 7.18 14.91
CA SER A 8 12.25 7.86 13.90
C SER A 8 12.00 7.20 12.57
N ASP A 9 11.56 8.02 11.62
CA ASP A 9 11.54 7.76 10.19
C ASP A 9 12.87 7.12 9.71
N THR A 10 12.74 6.16 8.78
CA THR A 10 13.75 5.21 8.24
C THR A 10 13.85 3.87 8.94
N ASN A 11 12.76 3.09 8.90
CA ASN A 11 12.94 1.63 8.83
C ASN A 11 13.46 1.30 7.42
N GLN A 12 14.77 1.46 7.21
CA GLN A 12 15.46 0.55 6.31
C GLN A 12 15.13 -0.85 6.84
N ILE A 13 14.40 -1.63 6.06
CA ILE A 13 14.11 -3.01 6.39
C ILE A 13 15.46 -3.75 6.30
N ASP A 14 16.11 -3.95 7.43
CA ASP A 14 17.17 -4.96 7.55
C ASP A 14 16.49 -6.33 7.55
N LEU A 15 16.20 -6.82 6.34
CA LEU A 15 15.80 -8.21 6.12
C LEU A 15 16.98 -9.08 6.61
N PRO A 16 16.79 -9.98 7.60
CA PRO A 16 17.86 -10.86 8.02
C PRO A 16 18.25 -11.78 6.85
N GLY A 17 19.48 -11.62 6.36
CA GLY A 17 20.14 -12.57 5.46
C GLY A 17 20.22 -12.22 3.97
N THR A 18 19.67 -11.09 3.52
CA THR A 18 19.88 -10.62 2.15
C THR A 18 19.80 -9.10 2.16
N SER A 19 20.93 -8.42 1.96
CA SER A 19 20.89 -6.98 1.67
C SER A 19 19.90 -6.74 0.52
N LEU A 20 19.16 -5.63 0.54
CA LEU A 20 18.23 -5.21 -0.52
C LEU A 20 18.84 -5.26 -1.94
N SER A 21 20.17 -5.34 -2.05
CA SER A 21 20.92 -5.53 -3.29
C SER A 21 20.81 -6.92 -3.94
N GLN A 22 20.35 -7.96 -3.24
CA GLN A 22 20.35 -9.35 -3.74
C GLN A 22 19.04 -9.84 -4.37
N ILE A 23 17.99 -9.02 -4.40
CA ILE A 23 16.63 -9.43 -4.82
C ILE A 23 16.38 -9.37 -6.35
N ALA A 24 17.36 -9.00 -7.19
CA ALA A 24 17.11 -8.87 -8.63
C ALA A 24 18.04 -9.73 -9.49
N LYS A 25 17.60 -10.95 -9.81
CA LYS A 25 18.07 -11.69 -10.98
C LYS A 25 16.92 -12.48 -11.60
N ASN A 26 16.03 -11.80 -12.32
CA ASN A 26 15.44 -12.25 -13.58
C ASN A 26 14.22 -11.40 -13.98
N SER A 27 14.39 -10.55 -14.99
CA SER A 27 13.33 -10.27 -15.97
C SER A 27 13.94 -9.60 -17.20
N SER A 28 13.28 -9.75 -18.34
CA SER A 28 13.69 -9.40 -19.71
C SER A 28 13.84 -7.90 -20.00
N LEU A 29 14.09 -7.07 -19.00
CA LEU A 29 14.43 -5.65 -19.14
C LEU A 29 15.95 -5.48 -18.93
N LYS A 30 16.74 -5.76 -19.98
CA LYS A 30 18.22 -5.76 -19.90
C LYS A 30 18.86 -4.44 -19.40
N LYS A 31 18.09 -3.35 -19.25
CA LYS A 31 18.57 -2.02 -18.84
C LYS A 31 17.95 -1.46 -17.54
N HIS A 32 16.77 -1.95 -17.13
CA HIS A 32 16.09 -1.43 -15.95
C HIS A 32 15.47 -2.54 -15.12
N ARG A 33 15.80 -2.61 -13.83
CA ARG A 33 15.28 -3.63 -12.92
C ARG A 33 14.39 -3.01 -11.84
N PRO A 34 13.21 -3.58 -11.55
CA PRO A 34 12.46 -3.22 -10.35
C PRO A 34 13.23 -3.60 -9.09
N VAL A 35 13.28 -2.71 -8.11
CA VAL A 35 13.88 -2.94 -6.79
C VAL A 35 12.92 -2.47 -5.72
N LEU A 36 12.76 -3.25 -4.65
CA LEU A 36 11.96 -2.87 -3.49
C LEU A 36 12.53 -1.58 -2.88
N TYR A 37 11.69 -0.55 -2.81
CA TYR A 37 12.05 0.75 -2.28
C TYR A 37 11.51 0.99 -0.88
N LYS A 38 10.22 0.71 -0.68
CA LYS A 38 9.55 0.90 0.62
C LYS A 38 8.36 -0.04 0.78
N VAL A 39 7.97 -0.20 2.04
CA VAL A 39 6.74 -0.87 2.46
C VAL A 39 6.01 0.09 3.39
N GLU A 40 4.74 0.35 3.10
CA GLU A 40 3.82 1.10 3.96
C GLU A 40 2.69 0.17 4.36
N TYR A 41 2.15 0.31 5.57
CA TYR A 41 1.14 -0.62 6.08
C TYR A 41 0.10 0.08 6.96
N LEU A 42 -1.13 -0.43 6.90
CA LEU A 42 -2.20 -0.05 7.82
C LEU A 42 -2.20 -0.94 9.07
N GLY A 43 -2.14 -0.30 10.23
CA GLY A 43 -2.25 -0.97 11.53
C GLY A 43 -3.70 -1.23 11.96
N ALA A 44 -3.92 -2.37 12.60
CA ALA A 44 -5.08 -2.68 13.42
C ALA A 44 -5.12 -1.77 14.65
N ARG A 45 -6.32 -1.63 15.24
CA ARG A 45 -6.47 -0.89 16.50
C ARG A 45 -5.93 -1.73 17.65
N ASN A 46 -4.75 -1.38 18.17
CA ASN A 46 -4.27 -1.94 19.44
C ASN A 46 -4.73 -1.07 20.61
N ALA A 47 -5.86 -1.45 21.22
CA ALA A 47 -6.45 -0.76 22.36
C ALA A 47 -5.88 -1.27 23.70
N SER A 48 -4.57 -1.22 23.88
CA SER A 48 -3.94 -1.69 25.13
C SER A 48 -2.78 -0.81 25.58
N SER A 49 -3.09 0.42 25.97
CA SER A 49 -2.24 1.16 26.91
C SER A 49 -3.09 2.07 27.79
N ALA A 50 -3.06 1.85 29.11
CA ALA A 50 -3.70 2.76 30.05
C ALA A 50 -2.92 4.08 30.09
N GLY A 51 -3.46 5.16 29.51
CA GLY A 51 -2.87 6.49 29.55
C GLY A 51 -3.12 7.32 28.29
N LYS A 52 -2.87 8.65 28.38
CA LYS A 52 -2.86 9.50 27.18
C LYS A 52 -1.59 9.19 26.38
N ALA A 53 -1.72 8.70 25.16
CA ALA A 53 -0.59 8.37 24.29
C ALA A 53 -0.82 8.93 22.88
N ILE A 54 0.22 9.54 22.30
CA ILE A 54 0.24 9.84 20.87
C ILE A 54 0.57 8.53 20.16
N LEU A 55 -0.35 8.03 19.36
CA LEU A 55 -0.16 6.80 18.59
C LEU A 55 0.65 7.08 17.32
N TYR A 56 0.39 8.21 16.67
CA TYR A 56 1.09 8.68 15.49
C TYR A 56 0.90 10.19 15.29
N ASN A 57 1.79 10.82 14.55
CA ASN A 57 1.76 12.24 14.20
C ASN A 57 2.50 12.48 12.87
N ASP A 58 1.89 12.04 11.78
CA ASP A 58 2.49 12.03 10.46
C ASP A 58 2.17 13.30 9.67
N LYS A 59 3.15 13.76 8.89
CA LYS A 59 3.07 15.00 8.12
C LYS A 59 3.62 14.85 6.70
N LYS A 60 3.64 13.63 6.14
CA LYS A 60 4.19 13.41 4.80
C LYS A 60 3.27 14.05 3.77
N THR A 61 3.81 14.96 2.96
CA THR A 61 3.03 15.76 1.99
C THR A 61 3.50 15.63 0.55
N ARG A 62 4.72 15.13 0.31
CA ARG A 62 5.26 14.92 -1.04
C ARG A 62 5.79 13.48 -1.17
N PRO A 63 5.45 12.76 -2.24
CA PRO A 63 5.98 11.43 -2.48
C PRO A 63 7.49 11.49 -2.81
N SER A 64 8.25 10.54 -2.29
CA SER A 64 9.65 10.30 -2.68
C SER A 64 9.80 9.36 -3.89
N SER A 65 8.68 8.83 -4.39
CA SER A 65 8.58 8.01 -5.59
C SER A 65 7.21 8.22 -6.24
N ALA A 66 7.15 8.32 -7.57
CA ALA A 66 5.91 8.57 -8.29
C ALA A 66 5.84 7.74 -9.58
N PHE A 67 4.62 7.44 -10.04
CA PHE A 67 4.44 6.95 -11.39
C PHE A 67 4.72 8.08 -12.38
N VAL A 68 5.34 7.74 -13.51
CA VAL A 68 5.58 8.67 -14.60
C VAL A 68 4.52 8.46 -15.69
N ALA A 69 3.92 9.56 -16.14
CA ALA A 69 2.97 9.56 -17.24
C ALA A 69 3.67 9.08 -18.52
N ARG A 70 3.03 8.12 -19.22
CA ARG A 70 3.56 7.53 -20.47
C ARG A 70 4.99 6.96 -20.34
N ASP A 71 5.36 6.47 -19.15
CA ASP A 71 6.64 5.80 -18.97
C ASP A 71 6.77 4.63 -19.96
N PRO A 72 7.76 4.66 -20.88
CA PRO A 72 7.90 3.64 -21.92
C PRO A 72 8.25 2.26 -21.37
N ARG A 73 8.63 2.16 -20.10
CA ARG A 73 8.94 0.89 -19.42
C ARG A 73 7.68 0.21 -18.89
N ARG A 74 6.57 0.94 -18.75
CA ARG A 74 5.28 0.41 -18.29
C ARG A 74 4.41 0.03 -19.48
N GLN A 75 3.68 -1.08 -19.37
CA GLN A 75 2.81 -1.58 -20.45
C GLN A 75 1.39 -0.95 -20.43
N SER A 76 1.16 0.05 -19.59
CA SER A 76 -0.18 0.61 -19.35
C SER A 76 -0.53 1.80 -20.24
N GLY A 77 0.45 2.35 -20.99
CA GLY A 77 0.24 3.52 -21.83
C GLY A 77 0.01 4.80 -21.02
N GLN A 78 -1.10 5.49 -21.31
CA GLN A 78 -1.43 6.81 -20.75
C GLN A 78 -2.04 6.74 -19.34
N GLY A 79 -2.67 5.62 -18.98
CA GLY A 79 -3.28 5.40 -17.67
C GLY A 79 -2.44 4.48 -16.77
N LEU A 80 -3.01 4.12 -15.63
CA LEU A 80 -2.50 3.05 -14.79
C LEU A 80 -3.31 1.78 -15.01
N SER A 81 -2.63 0.65 -15.01
CA SER A 81 -3.25 -0.67 -14.98
C SER A 81 -3.33 -1.15 -13.54
N TYR A 82 -4.44 -1.81 -13.20
CA TYR A 82 -4.54 -2.49 -11.91
C TYR A 82 -5.05 -3.91 -12.06
N MET A 83 -4.75 -4.73 -11.07
CA MET A 83 -5.17 -6.11 -11.02
C MET A 83 -5.63 -6.46 -9.61
N VAL A 84 -6.67 -7.28 -9.54
CA VAL A 84 -7.09 -7.96 -8.31
C VAL A 84 -6.85 -9.44 -8.53
N ALA A 85 -5.93 -10.01 -7.74
CA ALA A 85 -5.63 -11.43 -7.83
C ALA A 85 -6.80 -12.23 -7.23
N ASN A 86 -7.12 -13.37 -7.86
CA ASN A 86 -8.13 -14.31 -7.34
C ASN A 86 -7.56 -15.22 -6.23
N ARG A 87 -6.32 -14.97 -5.80
CA ARG A 87 -5.62 -15.84 -4.85
C ARG A 87 -5.98 -15.38 -3.44
N TYR A 88 -6.38 -16.36 -2.62
CA TYR A 88 -6.62 -16.25 -1.17
C TYR A 88 -7.92 -15.53 -0.78
N SER A 89 -9.06 -16.19 -0.95
CA SER A 89 -10.26 -15.81 -0.18
C SER A 89 -9.97 -15.98 1.31
N THR A 90 -10.09 -14.90 2.08
CA THR A 90 -10.23 -15.03 3.54
C THR A 90 -11.58 -15.67 3.87
N ASN A 91 -11.59 -16.63 4.80
CA ASN A 91 -12.82 -17.22 5.34
C ASN A 91 -13.45 -16.27 6.35
N SER A 92 -13.99 -15.16 5.87
CA SER A 92 -14.65 -14.19 6.73
C SER A 92 -15.83 -13.57 5.99
N GLY A 93 -16.94 -14.32 6.03
CA GLY A 93 -18.29 -13.89 5.68
C GLY A 93 -18.56 -13.44 4.24
N SER A 94 -17.53 -13.32 3.38
CA SER A 94 -17.63 -12.77 2.03
C SER A 94 -16.99 -13.69 1.00
N ASN A 95 -17.66 -13.88 -0.14
CA ASN A 95 -17.12 -14.66 -1.25
C ASN A 95 -16.12 -13.85 -2.10
N ILE A 96 -15.38 -14.53 -2.97
CA ILE A 96 -14.35 -13.93 -3.84
C ILE A 96 -14.92 -12.77 -4.67
N GLN A 97 -16.16 -12.88 -5.15
CA GLN A 97 -16.80 -11.83 -5.95
C GLN A 97 -17.05 -10.57 -5.13
N GLN A 98 -17.51 -10.70 -3.89
CA GLN A 98 -17.71 -9.58 -2.97
C GLN A 98 -16.39 -8.91 -2.61
N GLN A 99 -15.34 -9.70 -2.36
CA GLN A 99 -14.00 -9.19 -2.08
C GLN A 99 -13.42 -8.46 -3.29
N SER A 100 -13.47 -9.06 -4.49
CA SER A 100 -13.04 -8.40 -5.73
C SER A 100 -13.80 -7.10 -5.97
N ALA A 101 -15.11 -7.08 -5.75
CA ALA A 101 -15.90 -5.88 -5.90
C ALA A 101 -15.52 -4.79 -4.87
N ALA A 102 -15.07 -5.16 -3.67
CA ALA A 102 -14.57 -4.20 -2.68
C ALA A 102 -13.25 -3.55 -3.13
N PHE A 103 -12.31 -4.33 -3.67
CA PHE A 103 -11.08 -3.79 -4.26
C PHE A 103 -11.37 -2.88 -5.46
N ASP A 104 -12.30 -3.29 -6.33
CA ASP A 104 -12.70 -2.47 -7.48
C ASP A 104 -13.34 -1.15 -7.04
N ARG A 105 -14.20 -1.16 -6.00
CA ARG A 105 -14.77 0.08 -5.45
C ARG A 105 -13.70 0.99 -4.85
N ALA A 106 -12.72 0.45 -4.14
CA ALA A 106 -11.59 1.23 -3.63
C ALA A 106 -10.81 1.95 -4.76
N MET A 107 -10.47 1.22 -5.82
CA MET A 107 -9.82 1.80 -7.02
C MET A 107 -10.70 2.88 -7.68
N ASN A 108 -12.00 2.59 -7.84
CA ASN A 108 -12.94 3.51 -8.46
C ASN A 108 -13.21 4.77 -7.63
N SER A 109 -13.14 4.68 -6.29
CA SER A 109 -13.28 5.85 -5.42
C SER A 109 -12.17 6.88 -5.70
N TRP A 110 -10.92 6.42 -5.87
CA TRP A 110 -9.81 7.28 -6.26
C TRP A 110 -9.97 7.81 -7.69
N ALA A 111 -10.32 6.96 -8.65
CA ALA A 111 -10.58 7.40 -10.03
C ALA A 111 -11.73 8.42 -10.13
N GLY A 112 -12.71 8.34 -9.23
CA GLY A 112 -13.87 9.21 -9.17
C GLY A 112 -13.59 10.58 -8.57
N THR A 113 -12.36 10.86 -8.11
CA THR A 113 -12.02 12.20 -7.66
C THR A 113 -11.74 13.11 -8.87
N ASN A 114 -12.19 14.36 -8.80
CA ASN A 114 -11.94 15.34 -9.86
C ASN A 114 -10.49 15.89 -9.86
N CYS A 115 -9.56 15.21 -9.18
CA CYS A 115 -8.20 15.69 -8.94
C CYS A 115 -7.28 15.53 -10.15
N SER A 116 -7.58 14.58 -11.02
CA SER A 116 -6.78 14.27 -12.19
C SER A 116 -7.65 13.61 -13.26
N ARG A 117 -7.06 13.40 -14.44
CA ARG A 117 -7.67 12.53 -15.46
C ARG A 117 -7.22 11.08 -15.31
N LEU A 118 -6.87 10.66 -14.08
CA LEU A 118 -6.47 9.30 -13.78
C LEU A 118 -7.49 8.32 -14.35
N SER A 119 -7.00 7.39 -15.16
CA SER A 119 -7.79 6.30 -15.69
C SER A 119 -7.15 4.99 -15.29
N PHE A 120 -7.97 4.07 -14.80
CA PHE A 120 -7.55 2.74 -14.40
C PHE A 120 -8.05 1.71 -15.40
N ARG A 121 -7.13 0.93 -15.96
CA ARG A 121 -7.44 -0.23 -16.79
C ARG A 121 -7.30 -1.49 -15.96
N LYS A 122 -8.43 -2.14 -15.62
CA LYS A 122 -8.40 -3.43 -14.94
C LYS A 122 -7.84 -4.51 -15.86
N LEU A 123 -6.84 -5.24 -15.39
CA LEU A 123 -6.29 -6.43 -16.03
C LEU A 123 -6.80 -7.69 -15.33
N GLN A 124 -6.97 -8.75 -16.11
CA GLN A 124 -7.27 -10.07 -15.57
C GLN A 124 -5.96 -10.79 -15.21
N PRO A 125 -5.88 -11.46 -14.06
CA PRO A 125 -4.70 -12.23 -13.70
C PRO A 125 -4.50 -13.38 -14.68
N ALA A 126 -3.30 -13.51 -15.25
CA ALA A 126 -2.90 -14.64 -16.10
C ALA A 126 -1.86 -15.50 -15.34
N GLY A 127 -2.36 -16.34 -14.43
CA GLY A 127 -1.54 -17.24 -13.62
C GLY A 127 -1.33 -16.77 -12.19
N ALA A 128 -0.22 -17.20 -11.58
CA ALA A 128 0.13 -16.83 -10.21
C ALA A 128 0.54 -15.35 -10.15
N VAL A 129 0.01 -14.64 -9.15
CA VAL A 129 0.31 -13.24 -8.84
C VAL A 129 0.99 -13.18 -7.47
N GLY A 130 1.90 -12.21 -7.26
CA GLY A 130 2.64 -12.06 -6.02
C GLY A 130 4.16 -12.04 -6.26
N TYR A 131 4.73 -10.88 -6.59
CA TYR A 131 6.17 -10.72 -6.80
C TYR A 131 6.92 -10.82 -5.48
N ILE A 132 6.53 -10.00 -4.49
CA ILE A 132 7.15 -9.99 -3.17
C ILE A 132 6.92 -11.30 -2.44
N SER A 133 5.70 -11.85 -2.48
CA SER A 133 5.41 -13.14 -1.85
C SER A 133 6.24 -14.26 -2.46
N SER A 134 6.48 -14.24 -3.78
CA SER A 134 7.32 -15.22 -4.46
C SER A 134 8.78 -15.13 -3.98
N LEU A 135 9.32 -13.92 -3.87
CA LEU A 135 10.68 -13.69 -3.38
C LEU A 135 10.88 -14.13 -1.93
N LEU A 136 9.83 -13.98 -1.10
CA LEU A 136 9.86 -14.36 0.31
C LEU A 136 9.44 -15.82 0.56
N GLY A 137 9.17 -16.61 -0.49
CA GLY A 137 8.85 -18.04 -0.37
C GLY A 137 7.39 -18.35 0.00
N PHE A 138 6.48 -17.39 -0.10
CA PHE A 138 5.03 -17.55 0.14
C PHE A 138 4.23 -17.89 -1.13
N GLY A 139 4.93 -18.26 -2.20
CA GLY A 139 4.35 -18.51 -3.52
C GLY A 139 4.01 -17.23 -4.28
N GLY A 140 3.60 -17.36 -5.54
CA GLY A 140 3.34 -16.23 -6.43
C GLY A 140 4.14 -16.35 -7.74
N SER A 141 4.50 -15.22 -8.33
CA SER A 141 5.28 -15.16 -9.57
C SER A 141 6.17 -13.93 -9.57
N GLN A 142 7.40 -14.05 -10.08
CA GLN A 142 8.30 -12.91 -10.29
C GLN A 142 7.95 -12.11 -11.56
N ASN A 143 6.85 -12.43 -12.23
CA ASN A 143 6.29 -11.59 -13.29
C ASN A 143 5.39 -10.54 -12.66
N TYR A 144 5.72 -9.26 -12.82
CA TYR A 144 4.80 -8.17 -12.48
C TYR A 144 3.88 -7.90 -13.68
N MET A 145 2.57 -7.76 -13.42
CA MET A 145 1.54 -7.87 -14.47
C MET A 145 0.68 -6.62 -14.63
N ALA A 146 0.72 -5.71 -13.65
CA ALA A 146 0.01 -4.43 -13.64
C ALA A 146 0.83 -3.40 -12.86
N ASP A 147 0.49 -2.13 -12.97
CA ASP A 147 1.14 -1.06 -12.20
C ASP A 147 0.77 -1.15 -10.71
N ILE A 148 -0.50 -1.47 -10.42
CA ILE A 148 -1.03 -1.64 -9.07
C ILE A 148 -1.64 -3.04 -8.95
N VAL A 149 -1.17 -3.82 -7.97
CA VAL A 149 -1.64 -5.19 -7.77
C VAL A 149 -2.19 -5.36 -6.36
N HIS A 150 -3.48 -5.66 -6.24
CA HIS A 150 -4.04 -6.24 -5.02
C HIS A 150 -3.78 -7.75 -5.07
N ALA A 151 -2.69 -8.21 -4.46
CA ALA A 151 -2.15 -9.56 -4.62
C ALA A 151 -2.89 -10.62 -3.78
N GLY A 152 -3.71 -10.19 -2.83
CA GLY A 152 -4.60 -11.04 -2.04
C GLY A 152 -4.17 -11.19 -0.59
N PHE A 153 -4.77 -12.18 0.08
CA PHE A 153 -4.56 -12.42 1.51
C PHE A 153 -3.39 -13.38 1.75
N LEU A 154 -2.50 -13.08 2.68
CA LEU A 154 -1.40 -13.97 3.08
C LEU A 154 -1.47 -14.29 4.57
N ASP A 155 -0.87 -15.41 4.93
CA ASP A 155 -0.83 -15.87 6.31
C ASP A 155 0.02 -14.96 7.20
N ALA A 156 -0.25 -15.02 8.50
CA ALA A 156 0.43 -14.28 9.56
C ALA A 156 1.97 -14.21 9.38
N ALA A 157 2.59 -15.34 9.05
CA ALA A 157 4.04 -15.45 8.91
C ALA A 157 4.64 -14.48 7.87
N PHE A 158 3.89 -14.09 6.83
CA PHE A 158 4.35 -13.09 5.86
C PHE A 158 4.52 -11.71 6.52
N PHE A 159 3.56 -11.33 7.37
CA PHE A 159 3.54 -10.02 8.01
C PHE A 159 4.59 -9.91 9.13
N ASP A 160 4.95 -11.02 9.75
CA ASP A 160 6.08 -11.08 10.68
C ASP A 160 7.45 -10.91 9.99
N GLN A 161 7.55 -11.17 8.67
CA GLN A 161 8.77 -10.86 7.90
C GLN A 161 8.94 -9.35 7.64
N ILE A 162 7.84 -8.58 7.66
CA ILE A 162 7.89 -7.12 7.47
C ILE A 162 8.45 -6.46 8.72
N VAL A 163 7.94 -6.86 9.89
CA VAL A 163 8.35 -6.38 11.20
C VAL A 163 7.99 -7.43 12.24
N SER A 164 8.86 -7.64 13.22
CA SER A 164 8.65 -8.61 14.29
C SER A 164 7.31 -8.36 15.00
N GLY A 165 6.43 -9.37 15.03
CA GLY A 165 5.09 -9.27 15.62
C GLY A 165 4.06 -8.58 14.72
N GLY A 166 4.42 -8.25 13.49
CA GLY A 166 3.57 -7.61 12.48
C GLY A 166 2.29 -8.40 12.21
N ALA A 167 2.31 -9.73 12.33
CA ALA A 167 1.11 -10.56 12.20
C ALA A 167 -0.03 -10.16 13.14
N GLY A 168 0.30 -9.63 14.32
CA GLY A 168 -0.66 -9.26 15.35
C GLY A 168 -1.30 -7.88 15.15
N TYR A 169 -0.77 -7.05 14.24
CA TYR A 169 -1.29 -5.69 14.07
C TYR A 169 -1.25 -5.12 12.66
N ILE A 170 -0.60 -5.72 11.67
CA ILE A 170 -0.65 -5.23 10.29
C ILE A 170 -1.88 -5.81 9.61
N LEU A 171 -2.80 -4.96 9.17
CA LEU A 171 -3.99 -5.38 8.40
C LEU A 171 -3.64 -5.60 6.93
N ALA A 172 -2.87 -4.69 6.35
CA ALA A 172 -2.42 -4.78 4.97
C ALA A 172 -1.11 -4.01 4.80
N ALA A 173 -0.36 -4.35 3.75
CA ALA A 173 0.90 -3.70 3.43
C ALA A 173 1.05 -3.52 1.92
N THR A 174 1.41 -2.31 1.51
CA THR A 174 1.72 -1.92 0.13
C THR A 174 3.21 -1.77 -0.08
N PHE A 175 3.75 -2.57 -0.98
CA PHE A 175 5.14 -2.58 -1.39
C PHE A 175 5.29 -1.71 -2.63
N THR A 176 6.25 -0.78 -2.61
CA THR A 176 6.61 0.03 -3.77
C THR A 176 7.93 -0.44 -4.34
N LEU A 177 7.93 -0.81 -5.63
CA LEU A 177 9.14 -1.09 -6.38
C LEU A 177 9.42 0.04 -7.37
N ILE A 178 10.67 0.46 -7.46
CA ILE A 178 11.12 1.53 -8.36
C ILE A 178 12.10 0.99 -9.40
N PHE A 179 12.21 1.68 -10.53
CA PHE A 179 13.21 1.34 -11.54
C PHE A 179 14.61 1.79 -11.11
N PHE A 180 15.57 0.90 -11.31
CA PHE A 180 17.00 1.20 -11.28
C PHE A 180 17.55 1.17 -12.70
N ASP A 181 18.52 2.04 -13.01
CA ASP A 181 19.26 2.03 -14.27
C ASP A 181 20.39 0.98 -14.32
N GLU A 182 21.12 0.95 -15.43
CA GLU A 182 22.27 0.06 -15.65
C GLU A 182 23.42 0.30 -14.67
N ASN A 183 23.53 1.51 -14.11
CA ASN A 183 24.55 1.88 -13.13
C ASN A 183 24.13 1.54 -11.70
N GLY A 184 22.93 1.00 -11.51
CA GLY A 184 22.39 0.70 -10.18
C GLY A 184 21.88 1.92 -9.43
N MET A 185 21.51 2.99 -10.14
CA MET A 185 20.91 4.19 -9.56
C MET A 185 19.39 4.20 -9.76
N PRO A 186 18.59 4.68 -8.79
CA PRO A 186 17.17 4.97 -9.02
C PRO A 186 16.98 5.93 -10.20
N THR A 187 15.98 5.67 -11.03
CA THR A 187 15.67 6.56 -12.16
C THR A 187 14.71 7.68 -11.76
N ASP A 188 14.85 8.84 -12.41
CA ASP A 188 13.93 9.99 -12.37
C ASP A 188 13.87 10.56 -13.79
N ILE A 189 13.11 9.90 -14.66
CA ILE A 189 13.12 10.17 -16.11
C ILE A 189 12.48 11.53 -16.46
N ASP A 190 11.49 11.97 -15.67
CA ASP A 190 10.80 13.24 -15.86
C ASP A 190 11.42 14.40 -15.04
N LYS A 191 12.47 14.11 -14.26
CA LYS A 191 13.27 15.06 -13.47
C LYS A 191 12.44 15.80 -12.42
N ASN A 192 11.45 15.12 -11.85
CA ASN A 192 10.55 15.71 -10.85
C ASN A 192 11.10 15.58 -9.41
N GLY A 193 12.25 14.92 -9.23
CA GLY A 193 12.91 14.68 -7.95
C GLY A 193 12.34 13.52 -7.13
N ALA A 194 11.48 12.68 -7.73
CA ALA A 194 10.96 11.46 -7.15
C ALA A 194 11.42 10.25 -7.97
N ASN A 195 11.68 9.12 -7.30
CA ASN A 195 12.07 7.90 -7.99
C ASN A 195 10.91 7.34 -8.84
N ASP A 196 11.20 6.87 -10.05
CA ASP A 196 10.19 6.32 -10.94
C ASP A 196 9.67 4.97 -10.43
N ILE A 197 8.37 4.88 -10.14
CA ILE A 197 7.73 3.64 -9.73
C ILE A 197 7.65 2.67 -10.91
N ALA A 198 8.09 1.44 -10.67
CA ALA A 198 7.92 0.32 -11.59
C ALA A 198 6.52 -0.29 -11.46
N PHE A 199 6.19 -0.75 -10.25
CA PHE A 199 4.87 -1.23 -9.88
C PHE A 199 4.75 -1.29 -8.36
N GLN A 200 3.52 -1.50 -7.89
CA GLN A 200 3.21 -1.69 -6.48
C GLN A 200 2.35 -2.92 -6.27
N GLU A 201 2.47 -3.46 -5.07
CA GLU A 201 1.81 -4.69 -4.70
C GLU A 201 1.31 -4.64 -3.26
N THR A 202 0.05 -4.96 -3.05
CA THR A 202 -0.62 -4.91 -1.75
C THR A 202 -1.04 -6.30 -1.31
N TYR A 203 -0.74 -6.63 -0.05
CA TYR A 203 -1.12 -7.88 0.61
C TYR A 203 -1.95 -7.61 1.86
N TYR A 204 -2.90 -8.51 2.13
CA TYR A 204 -3.84 -8.42 3.25
C TYR A 204 -3.60 -9.54 4.26
N ASN A 205 -3.69 -9.26 5.54
CA ASN A 205 -3.35 -10.23 6.59
C ASN A 205 -4.54 -11.14 6.93
N ASN A 206 -4.39 -12.42 6.59
CA ASN A 206 -5.40 -13.44 6.81
C ASN A 206 -5.55 -13.86 8.29
N ASN A 207 -4.73 -13.30 9.19
CA ASN A 207 -4.85 -13.49 10.64
C ASN A 207 -6.03 -12.71 11.26
N PHE A 208 -6.63 -11.79 10.49
CA PHE A 208 -7.76 -10.98 10.94
C PHE A 208 -9.07 -11.43 10.30
N ASN A 209 -10.18 -11.15 10.98
CA ASN A 209 -11.51 -11.29 10.39
C ASN A 209 -11.80 -10.10 9.48
N TRP A 210 -12.27 -10.40 8.27
CA TRP A 210 -12.62 -9.40 7.27
C TRP A 210 -14.10 -9.41 6.92
N THR A 211 -14.58 -8.28 6.45
CA THR A 211 -15.97 -8.10 6.03
C THR A 211 -16.03 -7.20 4.80
N THR A 212 -17.08 -7.32 4.01
CA THR A 212 -17.43 -6.34 2.98
C THR A 212 -18.60 -5.46 3.41
N SER A 213 -19.03 -5.58 4.67
CA SER A 213 -20.17 -4.87 5.26
C SER A 213 -19.72 -4.01 6.45
N SER A 214 -20.61 -3.18 6.99
CA SER A 214 -20.33 -2.35 8.16
C SER A 214 -20.47 -3.12 9.48
N SER A 215 -19.71 -4.20 9.65
CA SER A 215 -19.68 -5.03 10.87
C SER A 215 -18.52 -4.64 11.81
N THR A 216 -18.37 -5.40 12.91
CA THR A 216 -17.29 -5.24 13.91
C THR A 216 -15.91 -5.67 13.41
N ASP A 217 -15.86 -6.43 12.32
CA ASP A 217 -14.65 -6.90 11.66
C ASP A 217 -14.02 -5.82 10.76
N TYR A 218 -12.85 -6.11 10.20
CA TYR A 218 -12.14 -5.16 9.34
C TYR A 218 -12.75 -5.09 7.94
N ASP A 219 -13.22 -3.91 7.57
CA ASP A 219 -13.83 -3.68 6.26
C ASP A 219 -12.79 -3.67 5.13
N ILE A 220 -12.90 -4.65 4.22
CA ILE A 220 -11.97 -4.85 3.09
C ILE A 220 -11.89 -3.59 2.23
N GLU A 221 -13.02 -2.95 1.92
CA GLU A 221 -13.05 -1.76 1.07
C GLU A 221 -12.34 -0.58 1.72
N SER A 222 -12.53 -0.37 3.03
CA SER A 222 -11.85 0.71 3.76
C SER A 222 -10.32 0.50 3.82
N VAL A 223 -9.87 -0.74 4.07
CA VAL A 223 -8.44 -1.06 4.07
C VAL A 223 -7.87 -0.98 2.66
N ALA A 224 -8.57 -1.52 1.66
CA ALA A 224 -8.16 -1.39 0.27
C ALA A 224 -8.08 0.08 -0.17
N LEU A 225 -9.04 0.93 0.23
CA LEU A 225 -9.01 2.35 -0.08
C LEU A 225 -7.76 3.04 0.47
N HIS A 226 -7.35 2.69 1.69
CA HIS A 226 -6.11 3.15 2.30
C HIS A 226 -4.88 2.69 1.50
N GLU A 227 -4.77 1.40 1.24
CA GLU A 227 -3.62 0.83 0.53
C GLU A 227 -3.53 1.31 -0.93
N THR A 228 -4.67 1.51 -1.61
CA THR A 228 -4.69 2.16 -2.93
C THR A 228 -4.19 3.61 -2.83
N GLY A 229 -4.43 4.32 -1.72
CA GLY A 229 -3.83 5.63 -1.50
C GLY A 229 -2.30 5.57 -1.46
N HIS A 230 -1.72 4.58 -0.77
CA HIS A 230 -0.27 4.33 -0.82
C HIS A 230 0.19 4.01 -2.23
N ALA A 231 -0.57 3.19 -2.97
CA ALA A 231 -0.27 2.91 -4.36
C ALA A 231 -0.23 4.21 -5.20
N LEU A 232 -1.15 5.12 -4.94
CA LEU A 232 -1.20 6.42 -5.61
C LEU A 232 -0.21 7.46 -5.05
N GLY A 233 0.73 7.04 -4.21
CA GLY A 233 1.83 7.87 -3.71
C GLY A 233 1.50 8.68 -2.45
N LEU A 234 0.30 8.51 -1.87
CA LEU A 234 -0.05 9.17 -0.62
C LEU A 234 0.69 8.49 0.55
N GLY A 235 1.30 9.29 1.41
CA GLY A 235 1.84 8.81 2.69
C GLY A 235 0.80 8.91 3.80
N HIS A 236 1.13 8.33 4.95
CA HIS A 236 0.35 8.59 6.17
C HIS A 236 0.37 10.07 6.54
N TYR A 237 -0.75 10.54 7.10
CA TYR A 237 -0.82 11.88 7.69
C TYR A 237 -1.77 11.94 8.88
N GLY A 238 -1.69 13.04 9.61
CA GLY A 238 -2.58 13.38 10.71
C GLY A 238 -2.07 12.83 12.04
N LYS A 239 -2.90 12.99 13.06
CA LYS A 239 -2.54 12.61 14.43
C LYS A 239 -3.59 11.72 15.04
N GLY A 240 -3.16 10.62 15.66
CA GLY A 240 -3.97 9.75 16.48
C GLY A 240 -3.52 9.81 17.93
N GLU A 241 -4.48 9.96 18.84
CA GLU A 241 -4.23 9.99 20.28
C GLU A 241 -5.17 9.03 21.00
N LEU A 242 -4.61 8.17 21.84
CA LEU A 242 -5.37 7.51 22.90
C LEU A 242 -5.58 8.52 24.03
N GLN A 243 -6.83 8.75 24.39
CA GLN A 243 -7.22 9.64 25.47
C GLN A 243 -7.22 8.89 26.81
N LYS A 244 -7.21 9.63 27.93
CA LYS A 244 -7.20 9.04 29.29
C LYS A 244 -8.39 8.12 29.57
N ASN A 245 -9.52 8.36 28.90
CA ASN A 245 -10.74 7.55 29.00
C ASN A 245 -10.74 6.33 28.05
N GLY A 246 -9.60 6.01 27.41
CA GLY A 246 -9.48 4.92 26.44
C GLY A 246 -10.04 5.22 25.05
N GLN A 247 -10.61 6.41 24.81
CA GLN A 247 -11.11 6.79 23.49
C GLN A 247 -9.98 7.17 22.54
N LEU A 248 -10.13 6.84 21.27
CA LEU A 248 -9.24 7.31 20.21
C LEU A 248 -9.74 8.63 19.64
N LYS A 249 -8.86 9.62 19.61
CA LYS A 249 -9.09 10.91 18.93
C LYS A 249 -8.21 10.98 17.70
N PHE A 250 -8.80 11.37 16.58
CA PHE A 250 -8.11 11.56 15.31
C PHE A 250 -8.19 13.02 14.89
N SER A 251 -7.13 13.54 14.30
CA SER A 251 -7.04 14.93 13.87
C SER A 251 -6.21 15.05 12.59
N PRO A 252 -6.87 15.08 11.41
CA PRO A 252 -8.27 14.69 11.18
C PRO A 252 -8.45 13.16 11.19
N ARG A 253 -9.71 12.71 11.12
CA ARG A 253 -10.05 11.33 10.72
C ARG A 253 -9.96 11.26 9.19
N ALA A 254 -9.18 10.34 8.66
CA ALA A 254 -8.73 10.33 7.27
C ALA A 254 -8.49 8.91 6.77
N VAL A 255 -8.65 8.70 5.45
CA VAL A 255 -8.35 7.41 4.83
C VAL A 255 -6.89 7.05 5.10
N MET A 256 -5.96 7.98 4.89
CA MET A 256 -4.52 7.73 5.05
C MET A 256 -4.00 7.86 6.49
N ASN A 257 -4.83 7.65 7.51
CA ASN A 257 -4.33 7.48 8.87
C ASN A 257 -3.69 6.08 9.05
N PRO A 258 -2.53 5.94 9.73
CA PRO A 258 -1.78 4.68 9.86
C PRO A 258 -2.46 3.61 10.72
N VAL A 259 -3.58 3.93 11.35
CA VAL A 259 -4.35 3.01 12.21
C VAL A 259 -5.79 2.98 11.74
N TYR A 260 -6.33 1.78 11.59
CA TYR A 260 -7.71 1.56 11.13
C TYR A 260 -8.73 2.29 12.00
N GLN A 261 -9.68 2.95 11.35
CA GLN A 261 -10.61 3.86 12.02
C GLN A 261 -12.07 3.39 11.98
N GLY A 262 -12.30 2.10 11.71
CA GLY A 262 -13.62 1.61 11.31
C GLY A 262 -13.88 1.89 9.84
N VAL A 263 -15.12 1.65 9.40
CA VAL A 263 -15.53 1.86 8.01
C VAL A 263 -15.29 3.31 7.59
N LEU A 264 -14.53 3.47 6.50
CA LEU A 264 -14.21 4.73 5.87
C LEU A 264 -13.97 4.46 4.37
N ARG A 265 -14.99 4.72 3.55
CA ARG A 265 -15.01 4.42 2.11
C ARG A 265 -15.06 5.66 1.22
N GLU A 266 -14.95 6.84 1.81
CA GLU A 266 -15.07 8.13 1.12
C GLU A 266 -13.78 8.93 1.23
N ILE A 267 -13.28 9.42 0.09
CA ILE A 267 -12.10 10.28 0.02
C ILE A 267 -12.54 11.73 0.23
N LYS A 268 -12.07 12.35 1.32
CA LYS A 268 -12.45 13.71 1.73
C LYS A 268 -11.25 14.47 2.27
N GLY A 269 -11.43 15.78 2.40
CA GLY A 269 -10.49 16.64 3.13
C GLY A 269 -9.05 16.49 2.60
N PRO A 270 -8.06 16.24 3.49
CA PRO A 270 -6.67 16.18 3.05
C PRO A 270 -6.36 14.99 2.14
N ASP A 271 -7.09 13.86 2.20
CA ASP A 271 -6.86 12.72 1.29
C ASP A 271 -7.01 13.20 -0.18
N LYS A 272 -8.13 13.90 -0.44
CA LYS A 272 -8.41 14.49 -1.75
C LYS A 272 -7.41 15.58 -2.12
N SER A 273 -7.05 16.46 -1.17
CA SER A 273 -6.09 17.53 -1.43
C SER A 273 -4.72 17.01 -1.82
N TYR A 274 -4.24 15.94 -1.17
CA TYR A 274 -2.94 15.33 -1.50
C TYR A 274 -2.97 14.59 -2.83
N GLU A 275 -4.05 13.87 -3.13
CA GLU A 275 -4.22 13.28 -4.45
C GLU A 275 -4.18 14.34 -5.56
N CYS A 276 -4.94 15.42 -5.39
CA CYS A 276 -4.89 16.58 -6.30
C CYS A 276 -3.46 17.13 -6.43
N LEU A 277 -2.70 17.22 -5.35
CA LEU A 277 -1.33 17.72 -5.39
C LEU A 277 -0.41 16.81 -6.23
N ILE A 278 -0.52 15.49 -6.05
CA ILE A 278 0.31 14.48 -6.74
C ILE A 278 -0.07 14.39 -8.21
N TRP A 279 -1.37 14.34 -8.51
CA TRP A 279 -1.88 13.93 -9.82
C TRP A 279 -2.37 15.09 -10.70
N LYS A 280 -2.35 16.34 -10.23
CA LYS A 280 -2.76 17.53 -11.03
C LYS A 280 -2.05 17.65 -12.38
N ASN A 281 -0.80 17.18 -12.46
CA ASN A 281 0.05 17.30 -13.63
C ASN A 281 0.04 16.01 -14.48
N TRP A 282 -0.80 15.03 -14.15
CA TRP A 282 -0.90 13.79 -14.91
C TRP A 282 -1.44 14.07 -16.32
N ILE A 283 -0.64 13.76 -17.33
CA ILE A 283 -1.00 13.90 -18.74
C ILE A 283 -1.45 12.55 -19.26
N ASN A 284 -2.70 12.44 -19.72
CA ASN A 284 -3.15 11.32 -20.52
C ASN A 284 -2.54 11.41 -21.92
#